data_AF-A0A963ELJ7-F1
#
_entry.id   AF-A0A963ELJ7-F1
#
_cell.length_a   1.000
_cell.length_b   1.000
_cell.length_c   1.000
_cell.angle_alpha   90.00
_cell.angle_beta   90.00
_cell.angle_gamma   90.00
#
_symmetry.space_group_name_H-M   'P 1'
#
loop_
_entity.id
_entity.type
_entity.pdbx_description
1 polymer ?
#
loop_
_entity_poly.entity_id
_entity_poly.type
_entity_poly.pdbx_seq_one_letter_code
_entity_poly.pdbx_strand_id
1 'polypeptide(L)'
;MSIRLAPWLTLLLALCLPRLAVAQQSEMFGPYELHYSVLNSTFIAPETAQRYGITRGKKRGIVNVAVREHGSDGTVARPMLLKGRTWDLIQNQTLEFQEVREGPAVYYIAEFKFINEEWRFFELYFRPEGAGQTYQFKFKHQLYTD
;
A
#
# COMPACT_ATOMS: atom_id res chain seq x y z
N MET A 1 60.07 -15.27 -19.47
CA MET A 1 59.31 -14.15 -18.87
C MET A 1 57.92 -14.16 -19.48
N SER A 2 56.93 -14.67 -18.74
CA SER A 2 55.53 -14.72 -19.19
C SER A 2 54.65 -14.67 -17.94
N ILE A 3 54.17 -13.47 -17.62
CA ILE A 3 53.26 -13.21 -16.50
C ILE A 3 51.88 -13.73 -16.91
N ARG A 4 51.40 -14.77 -16.22
CA ARG A 4 50.00 -15.22 -16.33
C ARG A 4 49.16 -14.43 -15.32
N LEU A 5 48.39 -13.46 -15.81
CA LEU A 5 47.38 -12.75 -15.03
C LEU A 5 46.20 -13.71 -14.76
N ALA A 6 45.93 -13.98 -13.49
CA ALA A 6 44.87 -14.86 -13.04
C ALA A 6 43.47 -14.25 -13.31
N PRO A 7 42.47 -15.02 -13.76
CA PRO A 7 41.15 -14.51 -14.14
C PRO A 7 40.19 -14.35 -12.95
N TRP A 8 40.72 -14.17 -11.73
CA TRP A 8 39.93 -14.20 -10.49
C TRP A 8 39.42 -12.85 -10.00
N LEU A 9 39.62 -11.76 -10.76
CA LEU A 9 39.23 -10.41 -10.35
C LEU A 9 37.96 -9.87 -11.03
N THR A 10 37.22 -10.69 -11.77
CA THR A 10 36.02 -10.26 -12.51
C THR A 10 34.68 -10.76 -11.94
N LEU A 11 34.68 -11.46 -10.79
CA LEU A 11 33.45 -12.05 -10.22
C LEU A 11 32.99 -11.42 -8.90
N LEU A 12 33.19 -10.11 -8.70
CA LEU A 12 32.76 -9.42 -7.48
C LEU A 12 31.93 -8.15 -7.73
N LEU A 13 31.48 -7.93 -8.97
CA LEU A 13 30.73 -6.72 -9.36
C LEU A 13 29.27 -6.97 -9.76
N ALA A 14 28.62 -8.00 -9.20
CA ALA A 14 27.26 -8.41 -9.62
C ALA A 14 26.18 -8.36 -8.53
N LEU A 15 26.43 -7.82 -7.33
CA LEU A 15 25.52 -8.05 -6.18
C LEU A 15 24.86 -6.83 -5.53
N CYS A 16 24.92 -5.64 -6.13
CA CYS A 16 24.19 -4.46 -5.62
C CYS A 16 23.25 -3.87 -6.68
N LEU A 17 22.27 -4.65 -7.14
CA LEU A 17 21.05 -4.04 -7.68
C LEU A 17 20.15 -3.70 -6.49
N PRO A 18 19.92 -2.40 -6.16
CA PRO A 18 18.94 -2.06 -5.15
C PRO A 18 17.58 -2.54 -5.64
N ARG A 19 16.98 -3.50 -4.94
CA ARG A 19 15.56 -3.81 -5.13
C ARG A 19 14.80 -2.57 -4.66
N LEU A 20 14.08 -1.90 -5.57
CA LEU A 20 13.11 -0.88 -5.22
C LEU A 20 12.03 -1.56 -4.35
N ALA A 21 12.19 -1.48 -3.03
CA ALA A 21 11.18 -1.94 -2.10
C ALA A 21 10.04 -0.92 -2.12
N VAL A 22 8.86 -1.33 -2.57
CA VAL A 22 7.63 -0.58 -2.30
C VAL A 22 7.45 -0.58 -0.79
N ALA A 23 7.72 0.55 -0.15
CA ALA A 23 7.64 0.68 1.29
C ALA A 23 6.17 0.71 1.72
N GLN A 24 5.66 -0.41 2.25
CA GLN A 24 4.42 -0.43 3.00
C GLN A 24 4.61 0.39 4.28
N GLN A 25 3.66 1.29 4.56
CA GLN A 25 3.72 2.21 5.70
C GLN A 25 2.75 1.75 6.79
N SER A 26 3.04 2.05 8.05
CA SER A 26 2.13 1.80 9.16
C SER A 26 2.13 2.90 10.21
N GLU A 27 1.04 3.00 10.97
CA GLU A 27 0.85 3.95 12.06
C GLU A 27 0.12 3.26 13.24
N MET A 28 0.54 3.55 14.48
CA MET A 28 -0.03 2.93 15.69
C MET A 28 -1.17 3.75 16.30
N PHE A 29 -2.23 3.06 16.72
CA PHE A 29 -3.42 3.59 17.38
C PHE A 29 -3.76 2.73 18.60
N GLY A 30 -3.02 2.92 19.69
CA GLY A 30 -3.08 2.01 20.85
C GLY A 30 -2.56 0.62 20.45
N PRO A 31 -3.34 -0.47 20.65
CA PRO A 31 -2.93 -1.81 20.23
C PRO A 31 -3.10 -2.05 18.73
N TYR A 32 -3.75 -1.13 18.00
CA TYR A 32 -4.06 -1.31 16.58
C TYR A 32 -2.98 -0.66 15.70
N GLU A 33 -2.37 -1.43 14.80
CA GLU A 33 -1.46 -0.95 13.78
C GLU A 33 -2.18 -0.89 12.43
N LEU A 34 -2.34 0.33 11.90
CA LEU A 34 -2.92 0.56 10.59
C LEU A 34 -1.81 0.48 9.53
N HIS A 35 -1.85 -0.55 8.70
CA HIS A 35 -0.99 -0.68 7.52
C HIS A 35 -1.68 -0.04 6.31
N TYR A 36 -0.94 0.75 5.55
CA TYR A 36 -1.45 1.38 4.35
C TYR A 36 -0.41 1.44 3.23
N SER A 37 -0.90 1.44 1.99
CA SER A 37 -0.07 1.66 0.81
C SER A 37 -0.89 2.34 -0.28
N VAL A 38 -0.20 3.11 -1.13
CA VAL A 38 -0.77 3.75 -2.31
C VAL A 38 0.07 3.36 -3.52
N LEU A 39 -0.59 2.88 -4.57
CA LEU A 39 0.07 2.30 -5.75
C LEU A 39 -0.60 2.76 -7.04
N ASN A 40 0.16 2.87 -8.13
CA ASN A 40 -0.42 2.90 -9.46
C ASN A 40 -1.04 1.54 -9.77
N SER A 41 -2.27 1.53 -10.27
CA SER A 41 -2.98 0.32 -10.67
C SER A 41 -2.25 -0.46 -11.79
N THR A 42 -1.35 0.18 -12.55
CA THR A 42 -0.50 -0.51 -13.55
C THR A 42 0.39 -1.58 -12.94
N PHE A 43 0.83 -1.39 -11.68
CA PHE A 43 1.67 -2.34 -10.94
C PHE A 43 0.91 -3.56 -10.43
N ILE A 44 -0.44 -3.53 -10.42
CA ILE A 44 -1.23 -4.70 -10.08
C ILE A 44 -1.20 -5.68 -11.25
N ALA A 45 -0.85 -6.94 -10.96
CA ALA A 45 -0.85 -8.00 -11.94
C ALA A 45 -2.24 -8.13 -12.60
N PRO A 46 -2.32 -8.37 -13.92
CA PRO A 46 -3.60 -8.44 -14.64
C PRO A 46 -4.60 -9.43 -14.03
N GLU A 47 -4.12 -10.59 -13.59
CA GLU A 47 -4.93 -11.63 -12.95
C GLU A 47 -5.51 -11.19 -11.60
N THR A 48 -4.73 -10.48 -10.78
CA THR A 48 -5.18 -9.90 -9.50
C THR A 48 -6.20 -8.80 -9.75
N ALA A 49 -5.96 -7.95 -10.74
CA ALA A 49 -6.89 -6.89 -11.10
C ALA A 49 -8.22 -7.47 -11.60
N GLN A 50 -8.19 -8.50 -12.44
CA GLN A 50 -9.39 -9.20 -12.89
C GLN A 50 -10.14 -9.87 -11.73
N ARG A 51 -9.43 -10.56 -10.84
CA ARG A 51 -10.01 -11.23 -9.66
C ARG A 51 -10.77 -10.24 -8.76
N TYR A 52 -10.23 -9.05 -8.58
CA TYR A 52 -10.79 -8.03 -7.70
C TYR A 52 -11.58 -6.93 -8.41
N GLY A 53 -11.79 -7.02 -9.72
CA GLY A 53 -12.52 -6.01 -10.50
C GLY A 53 -11.82 -4.65 -10.58
N ILE A 54 -10.51 -4.61 -10.35
CA ILE A 54 -9.71 -3.39 -10.32
C ILE A 54 -9.46 -2.90 -11.75
N THR A 55 -9.79 -1.64 -12.03
CA THR A 55 -9.49 -1.04 -13.33
C THR A 55 -8.04 -0.56 -13.40
N ARG A 56 -7.22 -1.23 -14.21
CA ARG A 56 -5.82 -0.81 -14.46
C ARG A 56 -5.74 0.39 -15.40
N GLY A 57 -4.85 1.35 -15.12
CA GLY A 57 -4.57 2.46 -16.02
C GLY A 57 -3.59 3.48 -15.46
N LYS A 58 -2.89 4.20 -16.35
CA LYS A 58 -1.81 5.15 -15.99
C LYS A 58 -2.21 6.25 -15.01
N LYS A 59 -3.50 6.64 -15.01
CA LYS A 59 -4.11 7.69 -14.17
C LYS A 59 -5.04 7.12 -13.09
N ARG A 60 -4.84 5.85 -12.70
CA ARG A 60 -5.62 5.16 -11.69
C ARG A 60 -4.71 4.65 -10.59
N GLY A 61 -5.02 5.05 -9.36
CA GLY A 61 -4.33 4.64 -8.17
C GLY A 61 -5.23 3.74 -7.32
N ILE A 62 -4.59 3.02 -6.43
CA ILE A 62 -5.22 2.16 -5.45
C ILE A 62 -4.65 2.52 -4.09
N VAL A 63 -5.53 2.65 -3.11
CA VAL A 63 -5.14 2.64 -1.70
C VAL A 63 -5.55 1.30 -1.10
N ASN A 64 -4.60 0.65 -0.43
CA ASN A 64 -4.84 -0.57 0.33
C ASN A 64 -4.65 -0.25 1.81
N VAL A 65 -5.59 -0.68 2.65
CA VAL A 65 -5.60 -0.45 4.09
C VAL A 65 -5.92 -1.75 4.82
N ALA A 66 -5.14 -2.07 5.83
CA ALA A 66 -5.38 -3.21 6.71
C ALA A 66 -5.06 -2.81 8.16
N VAL A 67 -5.72 -3.45 9.12
CA VAL A 67 -5.41 -3.22 10.53
C VAL A 67 -5.07 -4.54 11.22
N ARG A 68 -4.05 -4.47 12.07
CA ARG A 68 -3.61 -5.55 12.92
C ARG A 68 -3.71 -5.12 14.37
N GLU A 69 -4.15 -6.01 15.25
CA GLU A 69 -4.13 -5.78 16.69
C GLU A 69 -2.95 -6.53 17.30
N HIS A 70 -2.17 -5.84 18.13
CA HIS A 70 -1.06 -6.39 18.89
C HIS A 70 -1.53 -6.70 20.33
N GLY A 71 -1.43 -7.96 20.72
CA GLY A 71 -1.74 -8.43 22.07
C GLY A 71 -0.63 -9.32 22.65
N SER A 72 -0.85 -9.82 23.86
CA SER A 72 0.08 -10.75 24.54
C SER A 72 0.31 -12.03 23.73
N ASP A 73 -0.70 -12.48 23.00
CA ASP A 73 -0.72 -13.75 22.29
C ASP A 73 -0.25 -13.60 20.82
N GLY A 74 0.25 -12.41 20.47
CA GLY A 74 0.77 -12.08 19.15
C GLY A 74 -0.05 -11.03 18.40
N THR A 75 0.13 -10.98 17.08
CA THR A 75 -0.47 -9.96 16.21
C THR A 75 -1.51 -10.58 15.29
N VAL A 76 -2.76 -10.11 15.35
CA VAL A 76 -3.91 -10.67 14.61
C VAL A 76 -4.50 -9.63 13.67
N ALA A 77 -4.82 -10.01 12.43
CA ALA A 77 -5.55 -9.14 11.51
C ALA A 77 -6.99 -8.94 12.00
N ARG A 78 -7.49 -7.70 11.98
CA ARG A 78 -8.87 -7.39 12.40
C ARG A 78 -9.67 -6.83 11.23
N PRO A 79 -10.90 -7.31 11.01
CA PRO A 79 -11.88 -6.57 10.22
C PRO A 79 -12.12 -5.18 10.82
N MET A 80 -12.60 -4.25 10.01
CA MET A 80 -12.90 -2.91 10.49
C MET A 80 -14.06 -2.28 9.73
N LEU A 81 -14.79 -1.39 10.40
CA LEU A 81 -15.59 -0.39 9.70
C LEU A 81 -14.64 0.67 9.14
N LEU A 82 -14.70 0.93 7.83
CA LEU A 82 -13.82 1.88 7.16
C LEU A 82 -14.64 2.85 6.30
N LYS A 83 -14.34 4.14 6.46
CA LYS A 83 -14.74 5.19 5.53
C LYS A 83 -13.52 6.01 5.19
N GLY A 84 -13.50 6.60 4.00
CA GLY A 84 -12.42 7.51 3.65
C GLY A 84 -12.77 8.40 2.48
N ARG A 85 -11.93 9.41 2.32
CA ARG A 85 -11.94 10.29 1.17
C ARG A 85 -10.52 10.64 0.76
N THR A 86 -10.39 11.08 -0.47
CA THR A 86 -9.13 11.52 -1.04
C THR A 86 -9.35 12.77 -1.87
N TRP A 87 -8.40 13.70 -1.84
CA TRP A 87 -8.52 14.94 -2.60
C TRP A 87 -7.16 15.46 -3.03
N ASP A 88 -7.17 16.19 -4.14
CA ASP A 88 -6.09 17.04 -4.61
C ASP A 88 -6.55 18.52 -4.54
N LEU A 89 -5.88 19.43 -5.25
CA LEU A 89 -6.25 20.85 -5.24
C LEU A 89 -7.50 21.18 -6.09
N ILE A 90 -7.97 20.23 -6.90
CA ILE A 90 -9.01 20.36 -7.91
C ILE A 90 -10.19 19.43 -7.61
N GLN A 91 -9.93 18.19 -7.20
CA GLN A 91 -10.92 17.12 -7.06
C GLN A 91 -10.98 16.59 -5.63
N ASN A 92 -12.18 16.17 -5.22
CA ASN A 92 -12.43 15.43 -4.00
C ASN A 92 -13.29 14.21 -4.33
N GLN A 93 -12.92 13.06 -3.78
CA GLN A 93 -13.52 11.78 -4.07
C GLN A 93 -13.72 11.00 -2.76
N THR A 94 -14.92 10.44 -2.57
CA THR A 94 -15.15 9.40 -1.55
C THR A 94 -14.49 8.09 -1.98
N LEU A 95 -13.80 7.43 -1.06
CA LEU A 95 -13.17 6.15 -1.31
C LEU A 95 -14.18 5.03 -1.08
N GLU A 96 -14.54 4.34 -2.16
CA GLU A 96 -15.38 3.14 -2.11
C GLU A 96 -14.50 1.92 -1.87
N PHE A 97 -14.47 1.45 -0.61
CA PHE A 97 -13.64 0.34 -0.21
C PHE A 97 -14.31 -1.01 -0.46
N GLN A 98 -13.60 -1.88 -1.15
CA GLN A 98 -13.90 -3.31 -1.24
C GLN A 98 -13.10 -4.07 -0.19
N GLU A 99 -13.77 -4.87 0.63
CA GLU A 99 -13.12 -5.82 1.54
C GLU A 99 -12.63 -7.04 0.76
N VAL A 100 -11.40 -7.47 1.04
CA VAL A 100 -10.78 -8.66 0.48
C VAL A 100 -10.29 -9.54 1.61
N ARG A 101 -10.55 -10.85 1.50
CA ARG A 101 -10.16 -11.87 2.48
C ARG A 101 -9.34 -12.95 1.81
N GLU A 102 -8.12 -13.14 2.29
CA GLU A 102 -7.20 -14.18 1.82
C GLU A 102 -6.64 -14.94 3.03
N GLY A 103 -7.21 -16.12 3.31
CA GLY A 103 -6.90 -16.87 4.52
C GLY A 103 -7.19 -16.03 5.78
N PRO A 104 -6.20 -15.79 6.65
CA PRO A 104 -6.38 -14.95 7.83
C PRO A 104 -6.24 -13.45 7.56
N ALA A 105 -5.84 -13.03 6.35
CA ALA A 105 -5.66 -11.62 6.02
C ALA A 105 -6.99 -10.98 5.63
N VAL A 106 -7.23 -9.77 6.15
CA VAL A 106 -8.36 -8.91 5.78
C VAL A 106 -7.80 -7.54 5.43
N TYR A 107 -8.12 -7.07 4.23
CA TYR A 107 -7.66 -5.78 3.74
C TYR A 107 -8.73 -5.10 2.88
N TYR A 108 -8.61 -3.79 2.73
CA TYR A 108 -9.61 -2.93 2.09
C TYR A 108 -8.95 -2.15 0.97
N ILE A 109 -9.49 -2.29 -0.23
CA ILE A 109 -8.96 -1.69 -1.45
C ILE A 109 -9.95 -0.66 -1.96
N ALA A 110 -9.49 0.56 -2.26
CA ALA A 110 -10.28 1.55 -2.98
C ALA A 110 -9.51 2.11 -4.18
N GLU A 111 -10.20 2.24 -5.30
CA GLU A 111 -9.68 2.90 -6.51
C GLU A 111 -9.90 4.41 -6.46
N PHE A 112 -8.97 5.16 -7.03
CA PHE A 112 -9.13 6.58 -7.27
C PHE A 112 -8.46 7.01 -8.58
N LYS A 113 -8.93 8.10 -9.17
CA LYS A 113 -8.27 8.73 -10.32
C LYS A 113 -7.29 9.77 -9.84
N PHE A 114 -6.20 9.95 -10.57
CA PHE A 114 -5.14 10.89 -10.22
C PHE A 114 -4.53 11.56 -11.46
N ILE A 115 -3.89 12.71 -11.28
CA ILE A 115 -3.12 13.41 -12.32
C ILE A 115 -1.62 13.28 -12.05
N ASN A 116 -0.79 13.38 -13.10
CA ASN A 116 0.65 13.22 -12.95
C ASN A 116 1.24 14.29 -12.01
N GLU A 117 2.23 13.90 -11.21
CA GLU A 117 3.01 14.78 -10.33
C GLU A 117 2.17 15.55 -9.31
N GLU A 118 1.18 14.88 -8.71
CA GLU A 118 0.35 15.52 -7.68
C GLU A 118 0.61 14.99 -6.27
N TRP A 119 0.37 15.88 -5.31
CA TRP A 119 0.14 15.49 -3.93
C TRP A 119 -1.31 15.09 -3.74
N ARG A 120 -1.52 13.82 -3.42
CA ARG A 120 -2.83 13.31 -3.03
C ARG A 120 -2.95 13.24 -1.52
N PHE A 121 -4.01 13.82 -0.98
CA PHE A 121 -4.33 13.75 0.44
C PHE A 121 -5.36 12.66 0.69
N PHE A 122 -5.25 12.00 1.83
CA PHE A 122 -6.13 10.93 2.27
C PHE A 122 -6.59 11.22 3.69
N GLU A 123 -7.86 10.91 3.95
CA GLU A 123 -8.45 10.96 5.28
C GLU A 123 -9.29 9.71 5.46
N LEU A 124 -8.92 8.90 6.45
CA LEU A 124 -9.54 7.64 6.79
C LEU A 124 -10.18 7.73 8.18
N TYR A 125 -11.36 7.17 8.32
CA TYR A 125 -12.04 6.92 9.58
C TYR A 125 -12.23 5.42 9.70
N PHE A 126 -11.58 4.81 10.67
CA PHE A 126 -11.59 3.37 10.82
C PHE A 126 -11.88 2.94 12.26
N ARG A 127 -12.63 1.86 12.40
CA ARG A 127 -12.93 1.23 13.68
C ARG A 127 -12.67 -0.26 13.56
N PRO A 128 -11.52 -0.75 14.07
CA PRO A 128 -11.26 -2.18 14.16
C PRO A 128 -12.33 -2.89 14.99
N GLU A 129 -12.64 -4.12 14.64
CA GLU A 129 -13.48 -4.98 15.47
C GLU A 129 -12.85 -5.11 16.86
N GLY A 130 -13.66 -4.95 17.91
CA GLY A 130 -13.20 -4.89 19.31
C GLY A 130 -12.82 -3.49 19.79
N ALA A 131 -12.62 -2.51 18.90
CA ALA A 131 -12.31 -1.15 19.33
C ALA A 131 -13.55 -0.42 19.88
N GLY A 132 -13.37 0.30 20.98
CA GLY A 132 -14.40 1.14 21.61
C GLY A 132 -14.65 2.47 20.89
N GLN A 133 -13.78 2.86 19.96
CA GLN A 133 -13.81 4.16 19.28
C GLN A 133 -13.42 4.06 17.80
N THR A 134 -13.75 5.11 17.05
CA THR A 134 -13.28 5.30 15.67
C THR A 134 -12.03 6.17 15.69
N TYR A 135 -11.00 5.75 14.95
CA TYR A 135 -9.77 6.50 14.77
C TYR A 135 -9.82 7.30 13.47
N GLN A 136 -9.14 8.43 13.44
CA GLN A 136 -8.95 9.25 12.25
C GLN A 136 -7.47 9.22 11.87
N PHE A 137 -7.19 8.95 10.59
CA PHE A 137 -5.84 8.96 10.05
C PHE A 137 -5.79 9.84 8.80
N LYS A 138 -4.78 10.72 8.73
CA LYS A 138 -4.54 11.61 7.59
C LYS A 138 -3.12 11.45 7.12
N PHE A 139 -2.95 11.31 5.82
CA PHE A 139 -1.64 11.26 5.20
C PHE A 139 -1.71 11.86 3.79
N LYS A 140 -0.53 12.09 3.21
CA LYS A 140 -0.40 12.52 1.82
C LYS A 140 0.63 11.65 1.10
N HIS A 141 0.43 11.45 -0.19
CA HIS A 141 1.31 10.67 -1.03
C HIS A 141 1.53 11.40 -2.36
N GLN A 142 2.76 11.40 -2.86
CA GLN A 142 3.07 11.99 -4.16
C GLN A 142 2.92 10.94 -5.25
N LEU A 143 2.13 11.24 -6.28
CA LEU A 143 1.81 10.30 -7.35
C LEU A 143 2.45 10.71 -8.67
N TYR A 144 2.92 9.70 -9.40
CA TYR A 144 3.48 9.82 -10.73
C TYR A 144 2.77 8.85 -11.67
N THR A 145 2.54 9.27 -12.90
CA THR A 145 2.08 8.35 -13.94
C THR A 145 3.24 7.44 -14.36
N ASP A 146 2.94 6.15 -14.42
CA ASP A 146 3.80 5.10 -14.96
C ASP A 146 3.60 4.99 -16.49
#